data_AF-A0A7Y3I0Y4-F1
#
_entry.id   AF-A0A7Y3I0Y4-F1
#
_cell.length_a   1.000
_cell.length_b   1.000
_cell.length_c   1.000
_cell.angle_alpha   90.00
_cell.angle_beta   90.00
_cell.angle_gamma   90.00
#
_symmetry.space_group_name_H-M   'P 1'
#
loop_
_entity.id
_entity.type
_entity.pdbx_description
1 polymer ?
#
loop_
_entity_poly.entity_id
_entity_poly.type
_entity_poly.pdbx_seq_one_letter_code
_entity_poly.pdbx_strand_id
1 'polypeptide(L)'
;MEDERLRAAERNGACPHIDRNDPRCATRFCLGRIEQAFSVCFGAFHGCPMFHRINCEETDVAPVPALVTITVARHAVEPLRPTGT
;
A
#
# COMPACT_ATOMS: atom_id res chain seq x y z
N MET A 1 22.71 1.93 -31.35
CA MET A 1 23.01 1.77 -29.90
C MET A 1 22.23 2.77 -29.03
N GLU A 2 21.61 3.81 -29.61
CA GLU A 2 20.89 4.85 -28.86
C GLU A 2 19.42 4.47 -28.54
N ASP A 3 18.79 3.66 -29.39
CA ASP A 3 17.42 3.13 -29.23
C ASP A 3 17.20 2.32 -27.94
N GLU A 4 18.19 1.54 -27.51
CA GLU A 4 18.07 0.68 -26.32
C GLU A 4 18.16 1.48 -25.01
N ARG A 5 18.87 2.62 -25.03
CA ARG A 5 18.94 3.58 -23.91
C ARG A 5 17.62 4.35 -23.76
N LEU A 6 17.00 4.73 -24.88
CA LEU A 6 15.66 5.35 -24.91
C LEU A 6 14.58 4.39 -24.39
N ARG A 7 14.60 3.11 -24.81
CA ARG A 7 13.66 2.07 -24.34
C ARG A 7 13.89 1.59 -22.90
N ALA A 8 15.11 1.75 -22.36
CA ALA A 8 15.39 1.54 -20.95
C ALA A 8 14.81 2.69 -20.09
N ALA A 9 14.86 3.93 -20.59
CA ALA A 9 14.27 5.09 -19.93
C ALA A 9 12.73 5.00 -19.85
N GLU A 10 12.06 4.44 -20.86
CA GLU A 10 10.60 4.27 -20.87
C GLU A 10 10.07 3.19 -19.91
N ARG A 11 10.90 2.22 -19.51
CA ARG A 11 10.60 1.27 -18.42
C ARG A 11 11.08 1.75 -17.05
N ASN A 12 11.85 2.84 -17.01
CA ASN A 12 12.38 3.52 -15.84
C ASN A 12 11.71 4.89 -15.65
N GLY A 13 10.37 4.91 -15.67
CA GLY A 13 9.60 6.13 -15.42
C GLY A 13 9.99 6.80 -14.10
N ALA A 14 9.79 8.12 -14.03
CA ALA A 14 9.84 8.84 -12.77
C ALA A 14 8.75 8.34 -11.83
N CYS A 15 8.93 8.56 -10.53
CA CYS A 15 7.90 8.31 -9.53
C CYS A 15 6.62 9.10 -9.92
N PRO A 16 5.46 8.44 -10.07
CA PRO A 16 4.23 9.13 -10.49
C PRO A 16 3.77 10.20 -9.49
N HIS A 17 4.11 10.03 -8.22
CA HIS A 17 3.80 11.01 -7.17
C HIS A 17 4.65 12.27 -7.28
N ILE A 18 5.84 12.20 -7.90
CA ILE A 18 6.62 13.39 -8.25
C ILE A 18 5.97 14.14 -9.41
N ASP A 19 5.54 13.42 -10.45
CA ASP A 19 4.87 14.05 -11.60
C ASP A 19 3.54 14.71 -11.19
N ARG A 20 2.86 14.17 -10.18
CA ARG A 20 1.66 14.76 -9.54
C ARG A 20 1.98 15.88 -8.55
N ASN A 21 3.26 16.20 -8.35
CA ASN A 21 3.73 17.19 -7.39
C ASN A 21 3.20 16.95 -5.96
N ASP A 22 3.21 15.69 -5.51
CA ASP A 22 2.77 15.34 -4.15
C ASP A 22 3.70 16.01 -3.11
N PRO A 23 3.16 16.79 -2.16
CA PRO A 23 3.96 17.55 -1.20
C PRO A 23 4.83 16.65 -0.31
N ARG A 24 4.48 15.37 -0.15
CA ARG A 24 5.27 14.41 0.64
C ARG A 24 6.57 14.01 -0.06
N CYS A 25 6.65 14.17 -1.39
CA CYS A 25 7.88 13.98 -2.14
C CYS A 25 8.83 15.19 -2.03
N ALA A 26 8.33 16.39 -1.73
CA ALA A 26 9.13 17.63 -1.69
C ALA A 26 10.30 17.59 -0.70
N THR A 27 10.17 16.87 0.41
CA THR A 27 11.24 16.70 1.40
C THR A 27 12.42 15.89 0.86
N ARG A 28 12.19 15.05 -0.15
CA ARG A 28 13.22 14.23 -0.83
C ARG A 28 13.66 14.85 -2.14
N PHE A 29 12.74 15.49 -2.86
CA PHE A 29 13.01 16.20 -4.10
C PHE A 29 13.28 17.69 -3.82
N CYS A 30 14.41 17.96 -3.18
CA CYS A 30 14.91 19.31 -2.96
C CYS A 30 16.30 19.48 -3.59
N LEU A 31 16.66 20.71 -3.97
CA LEU A 31 17.93 21.00 -4.66
C LEU A 31 19.16 20.47 -3.91
N GLY A 32 19.14 20.52 -2.58
CA GLY A 32 20.23 20.00 -1.74
C GLY A 32 20.35 18.47 -1.69
N ARG A 33 19.35 17.73 -2.19
CA ARG A 33 19.33 16.26 -2.22
C ARG A 33 18.99 15.71 -3.60
N ILE A 34 19.19 16.52 -4.64
CA ILE A 34 18.72 16.19 -5.98
C ILE A 34 19.36 14.90 -6.51
N GLU A 35 20.66 14.66 -6.25
CA GLU A 35 21.33 13.41 -6.62
C GLU A 35 20.68 12.18 -5.97
N GLN A 36 20.33 12.28 -4.69
CA GLN A 36 19.62 11.20 -3.97
C GLN A 36 18.19 11.03 -4.50
N ALA A 37 17.54 12.12 -4.92
CA ALA A 37 16.22 12.05 -5.53
C ALA A 37 16.29 11.40 -6.92
N PHE A 38 17.31 11.69 -7.72
CA PHE A 38 17.54 11.04 -9.01
C PHE A 38 17.82 9.55 -8.88
N SER A 39 18.59 9.13 -7.87
CA SER A 39 18.91 7.70 -7.70
C SER A 39 17.72 6.86 -7.21
N VAL A 40 16.76 7.47 -6.50
CA VAL A 40 15.62 6.75 -5.92
C VAL A 40 14.35 6.95 -6.74
N CYS A 41 14.01 8.19 -7.07
CA CYS A 41 12.72 8.51 -7.64
C CYS A 41 12.67 8.40 -9.16
N PHE A 42 13.80 8.30 -9.85
CA PHE A 42 13.86 8.16 -11.31
C PHE A 42 14.48 6.81 -11.66
N GLY A 43 13.65 5.86 -12.12
CA GLY A 43 14.06 4.51 -12.50
C GLY A 43 14.20 3.49 -11.37
N ALA A 44 14.05 3.87 -10.09
CA ALA A 44 14.10 2.94 -8.95
C ALA A 44 13.00 3.21 -7.90
N PHE A 45 11.93 3.92 -8.27
CA PHE A 45 10.93 4.41 -7.30
C PHE A 45 10.17 3.30 -6.58
N HIS A 46 10.14 2.08 -7.12
CA HIS A 46 9.61 0.89 -6.44
C HIS A 46 10.35 0.54 -5.14
N GLY A 47 11.59 1.02 -4.94
CA GLY A 47 12.31 0.91 -3.67
C GLY A 47 12.02 2.07 -2.69
N CYS A 48 11.29 3.10 -3.11
CA CYS A 48 11.03 4.27 -2.29
C CYS A 48 9.95 3.97 -1.23
N PRO A 49 10.23 4.12 0.07
CA PRO A 49 9.24 3.90 1.12
C PRO A 49 8.04 4.85 0.99
N MET A 50 8.27 6.06 0.47
CA MET A 50 7.21 7.05 0.27
C MET A 50 6.25 6.61 -0.83
N PHE A 51 6.75 6.05 -1.94
CA PHE A 51 5.91 5.53 -3.01
C PHE A 51 4.94 4.47 -2.50
N HIS A 52 5.44 3.50 -1.72
CA HIS A 52 4.60 2.47 -1.11
C HIS A 52 3.58 3.06 -0.14
N ARG A 53 4.02 3.98 0.73
CA ARG A 53 3.13 4.62 1.70
C ARG A 53 1.97 5.35 1.00
N ILE A 54 2.27 6.15 -0.02
CA ILE A 54 1.24 6.89 -0.76
C ILE A 54 0.26 5.91 -1.42
N ASN A 55 0.77 4.85 -2.05
CA ASN A 55 -0.09 3.86 -2.70
C ASN A 55 -0.97 3.10 -1.70
N CYS A 56 -0.44 2.73 -0.52
CA CYS A 56 -1.24 2.09 0.52
C CYS A 56 -2.36 3.03 0.98
N GLU A 57 -2.06 4.30 1.22
CA GLU A 57 -3.05 5.29 1.64
C GLU A 57 -4.10 5.56 0.53
N GLU A 58 -3.73 5.50 -0.75
CA GLU A 58 -4.67 5.64 -1.89
C GLU A 58 -5.53 4.37 -2.09
N THR A 59 -5.01 3.20 -1.69
CA THR A 59 -5.73 1.93 -1.74
C THR A 59 -6.62 1.72 -0.51
N ASP A 60 -6.32 2.37 0.61
CA ASP A 60 -7.13 2.45 1.84
C ASP A 60 -8.37 3.36 1.63
N VAL A 61 -9.07 3.19 0.51
CA VAL A 61 -10.51 3.45 0.47
C VAL A 61 -11.09 2.53 1.53
N ALA A 62 -11.42 3.12 2.68
CA ALA A 62 -11.81 2.45 3.92
C ALA A 62 -12.55 1.14 3.61
N PRO A 63 -12.10 -0.02 4.16
CA PRO A 63 -12.82 -1.25 3.97
C PRO A 63 -14.25 -0.98 4.44
N VAL A 64 -15.21 -1.09 3.52
CA VAL A 64 -16.63 -1.11 3.87
C VAL A 64 -16.74 -2.07 5.05
N PRO A 65 -17.21 -1.64 6.23
CA PRO A 65 -17.12 -2.47 7.42
C PRO A 65 -17.80 -3.79 7.11
N ALA A 66 -17.01 -4.86 7.04
CA ALA A 66 -17.52 -6.19 6.78
C ALA A 66 -18.44 -6.52 7.96
N LEU A 67 -19.75 -6.57 7.72
CA LEU A 67 -20.72 -6.98 8.72
C LEU A 67 -20.43 -8.42 9.13
N VAL A 68 -19.90 -8.60 10.34
CA VAL A 68 -19.66 -9.93 10.91
C VAL A 68 -20.95 -10.39 11.60
N THR A 69 -21.68 -11.32 10.98
CA THR A 69 -22.84 -11.96 11.59
C THR A 69 -22.39 -13.11 12.50
N ILE A 70 -22.50 -12.91 13.82
CA ILE A 70 -22.24 -13.97 14.81
C ILE A 70 -23.50 -14.83 14.96
N THR A 71 -23.44 -16.09 14.54
CA THR A 71 -24.49 -17.08 14.81
C THR A 71 -24.15 -17.86 16.07
N VAL A 72 -24.84 -17.55 17.18
CA VAL A 72 -24.72 -18.35 18.41
C VAL A 72 -25.59 -19.59 18.26
N ALA A 73 -24.97 -20.74 17.98
CA ALA A 73 -25.62 -22.03 18.13
C ALA A 73 -25.90 -22.24 19.61
N ARG A 74 -27.17 -22.10 20.02
CA ARG A 74 -27.59 -22.43 21.39
C ARG A 74 -27.33 -23.93 21.59
N HIS A 75 -26.39 -24.27 22.45
CA HIS A 75 -26.28 -25.63 22.98
C HIS A 75 -27.65 -26.02 23.55
N ALA A 76 -28.21 -27.11 23.03
CA ALA A 76 -29.42 -27.69 23.56
C ALA A 76 -29.21 -27.99 25.05
N VAL A 77 -30.04 -27.38 25.91
CA VAL A 77 -30.15 -27.78 27.30
C VAL A 77 -30.87 -29.12 27.31
N GLU A 78 -30.12 -30.21 27.28
CA GLU A 78 -30.64 -31.54 27.58
C GLU A 78 -31.08 -31.56 29.05
N PRO A 79 -32.36 -31.82 29.37
CA PRO A 79 -32.82 -31.92 30.74
C PRO A 79 -32.24 -33.19 31.36
N LEU A 80 -31.31 -33.03 32.30
CA LEU A 80 -30.78 -34.12 33.11
C LEU A 80 -31.93 -34.81 33.84
N ARG A 81 -32.14 -36.11 33.55
CA ARG A 81 -33.12 -36.93 34.28
C ARG A 81 -32.60 -37.21 35.69
N PRO A 82 -33.41 -37.01 36.74
CA PRO A 82 -33.01 -37.43 38.07
C PRO A 82 -33.03 -38.96 38.13
N THR A 83 -31.86 -39.59 38.17
CA THR A 83 -31.73 -40.96 38.69
C THR A 83 -31.86 -40.89 40.20
N GLY A 84 -33.05 -41.16 40.69
CA GLY A 84 -33.30 -41.41 42.10
C GLY A 84 -33.01 -42.86 42.46
N THR A 85 -32.23 -43.05 43.53
CA THR A 85 -32.45 -44.01 44.63
C THR A 85 -31.72 -43.47 45.86
#